data_AF-A0A919HPM8-F1
#
_entry.id   AF-A0A919HPM8-F1
#
_cell.length_a   1.000
_cell.length_b   1.000
_cell.length_c   1.000
_cell.angle_alpha   90.00
_cell.angle_beta   90.00
_cell.angle_gamma   90.00
#
_symmetry.space_group_name_H-M   'P 1'
#
loop_
_entity.id
_entity.type
_entity.pdbx_description
1 polymer ?
#
loop_
_entity_poly.entity_id
_entity_poly.type
_entity_poly.pdbx_seq_one_letter_code
_entity_poly.pdbx_strand_id
1 'polypeptide(L)'
;MKSLPQTDETLLIRTDFSDEAAWQALRTAVETPSEDDFLAYVHVVDDPDHGDLTAEQLLALAPDKRLLIVADRTALTAPGMPLLTVLRYWDEDEGEGDHGELRVIAEELWSIENNISLANMDWSEFVDAAEEDGVFRGF
;
A
#
# COMPACT_ATOMS: atom_id res chain seq x y z
N MET A 1 8.57 12.72 15.60
CA MET A 1 7.75 11.65 15.00
C MET A 1 8.24 10.33 15.54
N LYS A 2 7.31 9.42 15.84
CA LYS A 2 7.61 8.08 16.30
C LYS A 2 8.16 7.27 15.12
N SER A 3 9.08 6.36 15.38
CA SER A 3 9.56 5.43 14.36
C SER A 3 8.46 4.43 14.00
N LEU A 4 8.40 4.02 12.73
CA LEU A 4 7.50 2.93 12.30
C LEU A 4 7.96 1.59 12.91
N PRO A 5 7.02 0.64 13.13
CA PRO A 5 7.35 -0.68 13.68
C PRO A 5 8.43 -1.41 12.87
N GLN A 6 9.34 -2.07 13.60
CA GLN A 6 10.36 -2.94 13.04
C GLN A 6 9.81 -4.37 13.02
N THR A 7 9.23 -4.77 11.89
CA THR A 7 8.66 -6.10 11.60
C THR A 7 9.16 -6.54 10.22
N ASP A 8 9.01 -7.80 9.84
CA ASP A 8 9.27 -8.26 8.47
C ASP A 8 8.05 -8.06 7.56
N GLU A 9 6.84 -7.97 8.13
CA GLU A 9 5.58 -7.76 7.41
C GLU A 9 5.54 -6.42 6.66
N THR A 10 4.79 -6.37 5.56
CA THR A 10 4.51 -5.13 4.82
C THR A 10 3.68 -4.21 5.71
N LEU A 11 4.03 -2.93 5.83
CA LEU A 11 3.26 -2.00 6.69
C LEU A 11 2.03 -1.46 5.93
N LEU A 12 0.86 -1.55 6.56
CA LEU A 12 -0.35 -0.81 6.15
C LEU A 12 -0.56 0.36 7.11
N ILE A 13 -0.24 1.57 6.66
CA ILE A 13 -0.15 2.77 7.48
C ILE A 13 -1.35 3.66 7.23
N ARG A 14 -2.14 3.93 8.28
CA ARG A 14 -3.24 4.90 8.21
C ARG A 14 -2.70 6.32 8.33
N THR A 15 -3.04 7.18 7.36
CA THR A 15 -2.66 8.60 7.39
C THR A 15 -3.87 9.54 7.40
N ASP A 16 -5.06 9.08 7.02
CA ASP A 16 -6.31 9.82 7.21
C ASP A 16 -7.14 9.22 8.37
N PHE A 17 -7.44 10.05 9.36
CA PHE A 17 -8.18 9.70 10.57
C PHE A 17 -9.55 10.38 10.63
N SER A 18 -10.04 10.89 9.49
CA SER A 18 -11.28 11.68 9.44
C SER A 18 -12.56 10.83 9.52
N ASP A 19 -12.49 9.55 9.15
CA ASP A 19 -13.61 8.63 9.17
C ASP A 19 -13.19 7.25 9.71
N GLU A 20 -13.73 6.90 10.88
CA GLU A 20 -13.46 5.61 11.52
C GLU A 20 -14.27 4.47 10.90
N ALA A 21 -15.48 4.74 10.42
CA ALA A 21 -16.31 3.70 9.80
C ALA A 21 -15.73 3.28 8.45
N ALA A 22 -15.26 4.23 7.65
CA ALA A 22 -14.54 3.95 6.40
C ALA A 22 -13.24 3.18 6.66
N TRP A 23 -12.50 3.52 7.72
CA TRP A 23 -11.30 2.78 8.11
C TRP A 23 -11.60 1.31 8.44
N GLN A 24 -12.62 1.05 9.26
CA GLN A 24 -13.01 -0.33 9.59
C GLN A 24 -13.50 -1.11 8.35
N ALA A 25 -14.18 -0.44 7.41
CA ALA A 25 -14.59 -1.05 6.15
C ALA A 25 -13.38 -1.42 5.28
N LEU A 26 -12.38 -0.53 5.17
CA LEU A 26 -11.14 -0.80 4.46
C LEU A 26 -10.37 -1.96 5.07
N ARG A 27 -10.25 -2.00 6.40
CA ARG A 27 -9.63 -3.13 7.10
C ARG A 27 -10.34 -4.44 6.80
N THR A 28 -11.66 -4.43 6.85
CA THR A 28 -12.47 -5.61 6.52
C THR A 28 -12.21 -6.09 5.09
N ALA A 29 -12.13 -5.16 4.12
CA ALA A 29 -11.84 -5.49 2.74
C ALA A 29 -10.45 -6.13 2.56
N VAL A 30 -9.41 -5.57 3.21
CA VAL A 30 -8.04 -6.11 3.16
C VAL A 30 -7.91 -7.45 3.88
N GLU A 31 -8.64 -7.65 4.97
CA GLU A 31 -8.63 -8.88 5.79
C GLU A 31 -9.57 -9.98 5.23
N THR A 32 -10.32 -9.70 4.16
CA THR A 32 -11.19 -10.68 3.49
C THR A 32 -10.40 -11.40 2.39
N PRO A 33 -10.28 -12.74 2.42
CA PRO A 33 -9.59 -13.49 1.37
C PRO A 33 -10.24 -13.31 0.01
N SER A 34 -9.43 -13.36 -1.05
CA SER A 34 -9.92 -13.45 -2.43
C SER A 34 -10.69 -14.77 -2.67
N GLU A 35 -11.32 -14.91 -3.83
CA GLU A 35 -12.02 -16.15 -4.21
C GLU A 35 -11.11 -17.40 -4.19
N ASP A 36 -9.80 -17.20 -4.37
CA ASP A 36 -8.77 -18.23 -4.35
C ASP A 36 -8.03 -18.33 -2.99
N ASP A 37 -8.63 -17.81 -1.91
CA ASP A 37 -8.11 -17.81 -0.54
C ASP A 37 -6.78 -17.03 -0.34
N PHE A 38 -6.49 -16.03 -1.18
CA PHE A 38 -5.33 -15.16 -1.00
C PHE A 38 -5.61 -13.96 -0.09
N LEU A 39 -4.61 -13.55 0.69
CA LEU A 39 -4.62 -12.37 1.55
C LEU A 39 -3.30 -11.61 1.42
N ALA A 40 -3.35 -10.30 1.68
CA ALA A 40 -2.15 -9.48 1.88
C ALA A 40 -1.63 -9.68 3.32
N TYR A 41 -0.34 -9.93 3.49
CA TYR A 41 0.29 -10.10 4.80
C TYR A 41 0.81 -8.76 5.32
N VAL A 42 -0.09 -8.00 5.96
CA VAL A 42 0.19 -6.63 6.42
C VAL A 42 0.21 -6.46 7.93
N HIS A 43 1.12 -5.61 8.39
CA HIS A 43 1.14 -5.05 9.74
C HIS A 43 0.43 -3.70 9.76
N VAL A 44 -0.72 -3.63 10.42
CA VAL A 44 -1.50 -2.38 10.50
C VAL A 44 -0.84 -1.39 11.47
N VAL A 45 -0.58 -0.18 10.98
CA VAL A 45 -0.09 0.97 11.76
C VAL A 45 -1.20 2.02 11.85
N ASP A 46 -1.92 2.02 12.97
CA ASP A 46 -3.03 2.92 13.29
C ASP A 46 -2.63 3.81 14.48
N ASP A 47 -1.75 4.79 14.22
CA ASP A 47 -1.24 5.74 15.21
C ASP A 47 -1.39 7.17 14.65
N PRO A 48 -2.22 8.04 15.28
CA PRO A 48 -2.47 9.41 14.83
C PRO A 48 -1.23 10.29 14.66
N ASP A 49 -0.09 9.92 15.26
CA ASP A 49 1.19 10.59 15.05
C ASP A 49 1.69 10.49 13.59
N HIS A 50 1.11 9.59 12.79
CA HIS A 50 1.38 9.43 11.35
C HIS A 50 0.33 10.11 10.45
N GLY A 51 -0.59 10.90 11.03
CA GLY A 51 -1.59 11.65 10.27
C GLY A 51 -0.97 12.60 9.24
N ASP A 52 -1.59 12.67 8.06
CA ASP A 52 -1.22 13.55 6.94
C ASP A 52 0.23 13.39 6.41
N LEU A 53 0.94 12.31 6.78
CA LEU A 53 2.29 12.05 6.26
C LEU A 53 2.26 11.67 4.77
N THR A 54 3.23 12.18 4.01
CA THR A 54 3.42 11.81 2.60
C THR A 54 4.17 10.49 2.44
N ALA A 55 4.14 9.91 1.23
CA ALA A 55 4.89 8.71 0.90
C ALA A 55 6.40 8.88 1.18
N GLU A 56 7.00 10.02 0.81
CA GLU A 56 8.42 10.29 1.06
C GLU A 56 8.74 10.34 2.57
N GLN A 57 7.85 10.94 3.36
CA GLN A 57 8.02 11.01 4.81
C GLN A 57 7.92 9.62 5.45
N LEU A 58 6.99 8.78 5.00
CA LEU A 58 6.84 7.41 5.48
C LEU A 58 8.05 6.55 5.10
N LEU A 59 8.55 6.67 3.86
CA LEU A 59 9.78 6.01 3.43
C LEU A 59 10.98 6.44 4.28
N ALA A 60 11.10 7.72 4.63
CA ALA A 60 12.17 8.20 5.51
C ALA A 60 12.07 7.61 6.94
N LEU A 61 10.87 7.29 7.42
CA LEU A 61 10.65 6.65 8.73
C LEU A 61 10.85 5.13 8.72
N ALA A 62 10.82 4.50 7.53
CA ALA A 62 11.03 3.07 7.33
C ALA A 62 12.12 2.82 6.27
N PRO A 63 13.38 3.17 6.56
CA PRO A 63 14.48 3.05 5.59
C PRO A 63 14.72 1.62 5.13
N ASP A 64 14.42 0.63 5.98
CA ASP A 64 14.64 -0.79 5.70
C ASP A 64 13.47 -1.45 4.96
N LYS A 65 12.39 -0.70 4.68
CA LYS A 65 11.21 -1.21 3.97
C LYS A 65 11.29 -0.90 2.48
N ARG A 66 11.08 -1.93 1.67
CA ARG A 66 10.93 -1.80 0.21
C ARG A 66 9.50 -1.44 -0.18
N LEU A 67 8.50 -2.08 0.43
CA LEU A 67 7.09 -1.87 0.13
C LEU A 67 6.37 -1.30 1.35
N LEU A 68 5.59 -0.24 1.15
CA LEU A 68 4.67 0.35 2.12
C LEU A 68 3.29 0.49 1.49
N ILE A 69 2.25 0.29 2.29
CA ILE A 69 0.86 0.54 1.89
C ILE A 69 0.32 1.68 2.75
N VAL A 70 -0.32 2.66 2.11
CA VAL A 70 -0.84 3.86 2.78
C VAL A 70 -2.35 3.95 2.60
N ALA A 71 -3.06 3.99 3.72
CA ALA A 71 -4.49 4.28 3.80
C ALA A 71 -4.69 5.77 4.07
N ASP A 72 -4.67 6.54 3.00
CA ASP A 72 -4.92 7.98 3.00
C ASP A 72 -6.39 8.32 2.74
N ARG A 73 -6.68 9.61 2.57
CA ARG A 73 -8.05 10.08 2.32
C ARG A 73 -8.69 9.42 1.11
N THR A 74 -7.94 9.22 0.03
CA THR A 74 -8.45 8.62 -1.20
C THR A 74 -8.86 7.17 -0.95
N ALA A 75 -8.05 6.40 -0.20
CA ALA A 75 -8.39 5.05 0.18
C ALA A 75 -9.69 4.96 1.01
N LEU A 76 -9.98 5.97 1.83
CA LEU A 76 -11.19 5.98 2.68
C LEU A 76 -12.44 6.55 1.98
N THR A 77 -12.29 7.25 0.85
CA THR A 77 -13.42 8.01 0.24
C THR A 77 -13.77 7.59 -1.17
N ALA A 78 -12.83 6.98 -1.91
CA ALA A 78 -13.06 6.58 -3.29
C ALA A 78 -13.62 5.14 -3.40
N PRO A 79 -14.43 4.85 -4.45
CA PRO A 79 -14.88 3.49 -4.74
C PRO A 79 -13.72 2.50 -4.90
N GLY A 80 -13.87 1.30 -4.36
CA GLY A 80 -12.81 0.28 -4.36
C GLY A 80 -11.73 0.48 -3.30
N MET A 81 -11.84 1.55 -2.49
CA MET A 81 -10.90 1.87 -1.40
C MET A 81 -9.43 1.83 -1.84
N PRO A 82 -9.04 2.54 -2.91
CA PRO A 82 -7.73 2.41 -3.54
C PRO A 82 -6.60 2.89 -2.61
N LEU A 83 -5.90 1.91 -2.05
CA LEU A 83 -4.71 2.09 -1.22
C LEU A 83 -3.55 2.57 -2.06
N LEU A 84 -2.74 3.47 -1.51
CA LEU A 84 -1.49 3.89 -2.15
C LEU A 84 -0.40 2.89 -1.79
N THR A 85 0.05 2.14 -2.78
CA THR A 85 1.20 1.24 -2.67
C THR A 85 2.45 2.01 -3.08
N VAL A 86 3.49 1.96 -2.25
CA VAL A 86 4.71 2.75 -2.41
C VAL A 86 5.89 1.78 -2.41
N LEU A 87 6.62 1.73 -3.52
CA LEU A 87 7.77 0.87 -3.71
C LEU A 87 9.07 1.68 -3.76
N ARG A 88 9.97 1.47 -2.82
CA ARG A 88 11.33 2.03 -2.88
C ARG A 88 12.13 1.37 -4.00
N TYR A 89 12.76 2.19 -4.83
CA TYR A 89 13.75 1.73 -5.81
C TYR A 89 15.12 1.61 -5.15
N TRP A 90 15.81 0.51 -5.41
CA TRP A 90 17.19 0.30 -4.95
C TRP A 90 18.22 0.56 -6.03
N ASP A 91 17.79 0.62 -7.29
CA ASP A 91 18.61 0.92 -8.46
C ASP A 91 17.99 2.08 -9.24
N GLU A 92 18.83 2.95 -9.82
CA GLU A 92 18.41 4.08 -10.66
C GLU A 92 17.70 3.59 -11.95
N ASP A 93 17.89 2.33 -12.32
CA ASP A 93 17.25 1.69 -13.47
C ASP A 93 15.78 1.25 -13.21
N GLU A 94 15.29 1.23 -11.96
CA GLU A 94 13.92 0.80 -11.62
C GLU A 94 12.85 1.89 -11.88
N GLY A 95 13.24 3.15 -12.16
CA GLY A 95 12.31 4.22 -12.52
C GLY A 95 12.89 5.65 -12.40
N GLU A 96 12.05 6.67 -12.64
CA GLU A 96 12.42 8.06 -12.35
C GLU A 96 12.18 8.39 -10.87
N GLY A 97 13.24 8.64 -10.10
CA GLY A 97 13.17 9.03 -8.69
C GLY A 97 13.57 7.93 -7.70
N ASP A 98 13.28 8.13 -6.41
CA ASP A 98 13.70 7.21 -5.33
C ASP A 98 12.64 6.11 -5.04
N HIS A 99 11.42 6.27 -5.57
CA HIS A 99 10.30 5.35 -5.33
C HIS A 99 9.22 5.42 -6.42
N GLY A 100 8.43 4.35 -6.54
CA GLY A 100 7.22 4.26 -7.34
C GLY A 100 5.96 4.30 -6.48
N GLU A 101 4.87 4.80 -7.06
CA GLU A 101 3.56 4.86 -6.43
C GLU A 101 2.50 4.28 -7.35
N LEU A 102 1.63 3.44 -6.82
CA LEU A 102 0.50 2.87 -7.56
C LEU A 102 -0.72 2.75 -6.64
N ARG A 103 -1.90 3.11 -7.16
CA ARG A 103 -3.16 2.89 -6.46
C ARG A 103 -3.67 1.49 -6.73
N VAL A 104 -4.06 0.78 -5.67
CA VAL A 104 -4.56 -0.60 -5.75
C VAL A 104 -5.86 -0.70 -4.96
N ILE A 105 -6.93 -1.21 -5.56
CA ILE A 105 -8.17 -1.44 -4.82
C ILE A 105 -7.94 -2.43 -3.67
N ALA A 106 -8.66 -2.27 -2.56
CA ALA A 106 -8.43 -3.06 -1.36
C ALA A 106 -8.52 -4.58 -1.61
N GLU A 107 -9.45 -5.01 -2.47
CA GLU A 107 -9.66 -6.42 -2.83
C GLU A 107 -8.49 -7.04 -3.62
N GLU A 108 -7.67 -6.21 -4.27
CA GLU A 108 -6.53 -6.66 -5.10
C GLU A 108 -5.18 -6.41 -4.43
N LEU A 109 -5.16 -5.87 -3.21
CA LEU A 109 -3.91 -5.58 -2.50
C LEU A 109 -3.03 -6.83 -2.32
N TRP A 110 -3.66 -7.99 -2.10
CA TRP A 110 -2.96 -9.27 -1.94
C TRP A 110 -2.06 -9.59 -3.13
N SER A 111 -2.47 -9.20 -4.35
CA SER A 111 -1.74 -9.53 -5.57
C SER A 111 -0.41 -8.78 -5.63
N ILE A 112 -0.42 -7.48 -5.32
CA ILE A 112 0.80 -6.66 -5.22
C ILE A 112 1.64 -7.15 -4.04
N GLU A 113 1.06 -7.23 -2.84
CA GLU A 113 1.82 -7.53 -1.62
C GLU A 113 2.52 -8.89 -1.74
N ASN A 114 1.80 -9.95 -2.10
CA ASN A 114 2.39 -11.28 -2.21
C ASN A 114 3.46 -11.35 -3.31
N ASN A 115 3.19 -10.81 -4.51
CA ASN A 115 4.14 -10.97 -5.62
C ASN A 115 5.39 -10.10 -5.45
N ILE A 116 5.27 -8.88 -4.94
CA ILE A 116 6.42 -8.01 -4.72
C ILE A 116 7.25 -8.48 -3.51
N SER A 117 6.59 -8.85 -2.40
CA SER A 117 7.29 -9.36 -1.21
C SER A 117 8.03 -10.68 -1.48
N LEU A 118 7.51 -11.52 -2.37
CA LEU A 118 8.12 -12.80 -2.76
C LEU A 118 8.99 -12.72 -4.02
N ALA A 119 9.08 -11.55 -4.67
CA ALA A 119 9.76 -11.35 -5.94
C ALA A 119 9.29 -12.32 -7.06
N ASN A 120 7.98 -12.55 -7.15
CA ASN A 120 7.36 -13.38 -8.19
C ASN A 120 7.09 -12.61 -9.49
N MET A 121 6.86 -11.29 -9.40
CA MET A 121 6.56 -10.40 -10.53
C MET A 121 7.22 -9.04 -10.34
N ASP A 122 7.43 -8.33 -11.44
CA ASP A 122 8.05 -7.01 -11.43
C ASP A 122 7.01 -5.90 -11.21
N TRP A 123 7.44 -4.80 -10.58
CA TRP A 123 6.57 -3.64 -10.31
C TRP A 123 5.92 -3.04 -11.56
N SER A 124 6.67 -2.97 -12.66
CA SER A 124 6.18 -2.42 -13.93
C SER A 124 4.99 -3.19 -14.49
N GLU A 125 4.89 -4.50 -14.23
CA GLU A 125 3.76 -5.31 -14.68
C GLU A 125 2.44 -4.85 -14.04
N PHE A 126 2.47 -4.43 -12.77
CA PHE A 126 1.31 -3.86 -12.08
C PHE A 126 0.99 -2.44 -12.54
N VAL A 127 2.03 -1.62 -12.77
CA VAL A 127 1.87 -0.26 -13.28
C VAL A 127 1.24 -0.26 -14.67
N ASP A 128 1.71 -1.15 -15.56
CA ASP A 128 1.19 -1.29 -16.93
C ASP A 128 -0.23 -1.86 -16.98
N ALA A 129 -0.61 -2.64 -15.95
CA ALA A 129 -1.96 -3.19 -15.80
C ALA A 129 -2.95 -2.22 -15.13
N ALA A 130 -2.50 -1.07 -14.63
CA ALA A 130 -3.39 -0.06 -14.07
C ALA A 130 -4.32 0.50 -15.16
N GLU A 131 -5.57 0.80 -14.79
CA GLU A 131 -6.53 1.38 -15.72
C GLU A 131 -6.18 2.85 -16.05
N GLU A 132 -6.95 3.48 -16.95
CA GLU A 132 -6.70 4.86 -17.41
C GLU A 132 -6.66 5.90 -16.26
N ASP A 133 -7.27 5.59 -15.12
CA ASP A 133 -7.25 6.44 -13.92
C ASP A 133 -6.05 6.19 -12.99
N GLY A 134 -5.15 5.29 -13.37
CA GLY A 134 -3.94 4.93 -12.61
C GLY A 134 -4.21 4.03 -11.41
N VAL A 135 -5.37 3.37 -11.37
CA VAL A 135 -5.73 2.40 -10.32
C VAL A 135 -5.65 0.99 -10.89
N PHE A 136 -4.87 0.14 -10.23
CA PHE A 136 -4.82 -1.29 -10.47
C PHE A 136 -6.02 -1.99 -9.83
N ARG A 137 -6.72 -2.78 -10.64
CA ARG A 137 -7.97 -3.50 -10.29
C ARG A 137 -7.90 -5.00 -10.58
N GLY A 138 -6.69 -5.55 -10.73
CA GLY A 138 -6.45 -6.92 -11.16
C GLY A 138 -5.96 -6.99 -12.61
N PHE A 139 -5.58 -8.19 -13.05
CA PHE A 139 -5.13 -8.50 -14.42
C PHE A 139 -6.27 -9.00 -15.32
#